data_AF-A0A1Y1JQR1-F1
#
_entry.id   AF-A0A1Y1JQR1-F1
#
_cell.length_a   1.000
_cell.length_b   1.000
_cell.length_c   1.000
_cell.angle_alpha   90.00
_cell.angle_beta   90.00
_cell.angle_gamma   90.00
#
_symmetry.space_group_name_H-M   'P 1'
#
loop_
_entity.id
_entity.type
_entity.pdbx_description
1 polymer ?
#
loop_
_entity_poly.entity_id
_entity_poly.type
_entity_poly.pdbx_seq_one_letter_code
_entity_poly.pdbx_strand_id
1 'polypeptide(L)'
;MKKNYSVLKDEDQVNDCNEGIRYREYKKNIRNIQINSERILSELKENLVYYENDMQRKNVHADSMSEFFSNNKKRISELENLYKNGIQNLDIMKNYFSHNKTYDIEISRFFSIFDKFRIQLQNLKNIFDKICLHNSSHFYQQRESPSVLIKNNEINNVIKERSALQHSITELDNMIYIGRETNWRLKLQNYNITQQMKKIKLLNDQLPKIQKILKNIKYYTTKRMIILSITIASFIFLFFVLR
;
A
#
# COMPACT_ATOMS: atom_id res chain seq x y z
N MET A 1 60.74 18.11 11.07
CA MET A 1 59.66 18.10 12.10
C MET A 1 58.83 16.83 11.91
N LYS A 2 58.85 15.91 12.87
CA LYS A 2 58.00 14.70 12.86
C LYS A 2 56.54 15.13 13.08
N LYS A 3 55.65 14.75 12.16
CA LYS A 3 54.20 14.89 12.36
C LYS A 3 53.75 13.79 13.34
N ASN A 4 53.33 14.19 14.53
CA ASN A 4 52.67 13.30 15.47
C ASN A 4 51.22 13.13 15.02
N TYR A 5 50.85 11.92 14.60
CA TYR A 5 49.45 11.54 14.46
C TYR A 5 48.90 11.34 15.87
N SER A 6 47.95 12.19 16.26
CA SER A 6 47.15 11.98 17.47
C SER A 6 46.33 10.70 17.28
N VAL A 7 46.68 9.67 18.04
CA VAL A 7 45.85 8.48 18.24
C VAL A 7 44.53 8.96 18.84
N LEU A 8 43.44 8.86 18.08
CA LEU A 8 42.09 9.06 18.58
C LEU A 8 41.88 8.06 19.72
N LYS A 9 41.40 8.56 20.86
CA LYS A 9 41.12 7.75 22.05
C LYS A 9 40.21 6.58 21.69
N ASP A 10 40.61 5.38 22.05
CA ASP A 10 39.90 4.10 21.79
C ASP A 10 38.54 3.96 22.49
N GLU A 11 38.08 4.98 23.23
CA GLU A 11 36.82 4.91 24.00
C GLU A 11 35.56 5.06 23.12
N ASP A 12 35.64 5.76 21.98
CA ASP A 12 34.48 5.97 21.09
C ASP A 12 34.14 4.74 20.23
N GLN A 13 35.10 3.84 19.98
CA GLN A 13 34.86 2.65 19.13
C GLN A 13 34.17 1.49 19.86
N VAL A 14 34.29 1.41 21.18
CA VAL A 14 33.72 0.31 21.97
C VAL A 14 32.19 0.43 22.09
N ASN A 15 31.67 1.66 22.17
CA ASN A 15 30.23 1.92 22.27
C ASN A 15 29.48 1.62 20.95
N ASP A 16 30.04 2.03 19.81
CA ASP A 16 29.48 1.78 18.47
C ASP A 16 29.40 0.28 18.14
N CYS A 17 30.43 -0.50 18.52
CA CYS A 17 30.43 -1.95 18.34
C CYS A 17 29.31 -2.63 19.15
N ASN A 18 29.05 -2.17 20.37
CA ASN A 18 28.04 -2.75 21.26
C ASN A 18 26.61 -2.39 20.82
N GLU A 19 26.40 -1.15 20.36
CA GLU A 19 25.12 -0.70 19.79
C GLU A 19 24.77 -1.47 18.51
N GLY A 20 25.75 -1.69 17.62
CA GLY A 20 25.56 -2.46 16.39
C GLY A 20 25.28 -3.95 16.60
N ILE A 21 25.73 -4.54 17.72
CA ILE A 21 25.39 -5.92 18.11
C ILE A 21 23.93 -5.97 18.59
N ARG A 22 23.53 -5.07 19.50
CA ARG A 22 22.14 -5.00 19.99
C ARG A 22 21.15 -4.73 18.87
N TYR A 23 21.47 -3.81 17.96
CA TYR A 23 20.62 -3.52 16.81
C TYR A 23 20.39 -4.78 15.94
N ARG A 24 21.45 -5.58 15.71
CA ARG A 24 21.35 -6.83 14.95
C ARG A 24 20.44 -7.85 15.62
N GLU A 25 20.48 -7.96 16.95
CA GLU A 25 19.60 -8.85 17.72
C GLU A 25 18.13 -8.43 17.61
N TYR A 26 17.84 -7.14 17.85
CA TYR A 26 16.49 -6.60 17.70
C TYR A 26 15.96 -6.77 16.28
N LYS A 27 16.80 -6.47 15.27
CA LYS A 27 16.45 -6.66 13.86
C LYS A 27 16.16 -8.13 13.54
N LYS A 28 16.95 -9.07 14.06
CA LYS A 28 16.70 -10.51 13.90
C LYS A 28 15.36 -10.91 14.53
N ASN A 29 15.05 -10.39 15.71
CA ASN A 29 13.77 -10.65 16.38
C ASN A 29 12.58 -10.12 15.56
N ILE A 30 12.62 -8.85 15.13
CA ILE A 30 11.58 -8.27 14.28
C ILE A 30 11.40 -9.04 12.98
N ARG A 31 12.51 -9.49 12.36
CA ARG A 31 12.44 -10.27 11.12
C ARG A 31 11.79 -11.64 11.34
N ASN A 32 12.06 -12.29 12.47
CA ASN A 32 11.39 -13.54 12.84
C ASN A 32 9.90 -13.34 13.07
N ILE A 33 9.50 -12.27 13.77
CA ILE A 33 8.09 -11.92 13.97
C ILE A 33 7.41 -11.68 12.62
N GLN A 34 8.06 -10.95 11.71
CA GLN A 34 7.57 -10.74 10.35
C GLN A 34 7.33 -12.07 9.62
N ILE A 35 8.35 -12.94 9.56
CA ILE A 35 8.26 -14.23 8.84
C ILE A 35 7.14 -15.11 9.43
N ASN A 36 7.04 -15.18 10.76
CA ASN A 36 5.99 -15.94 11.42
C ASN A 36 4.59 -15.37 11.12
N SER A 37 4.46 -14.04 11.09
CA SER A 37 3.21 -13.38 10.74
C SER A 37 2.82 -13.70 9.29
N GLU A 38 3.76 -13.61 8.34
CA GLU A 38 3.52 -13.94 6.93
C GLU A 38 3.12 -15.40 6.74
N ARG A 39 3.76 -16.33 7.47
CA ARG A 39 3.43 -17.75 7.42
C ARG A 39 2.00 -18.01 7.89
N ILE A 40 1.64 -17.55 9.09
CA ILE A 40 0.31 -17.78 9.66
C ILE A 40 -0.77 -17.07 8.81
N LEU A 41 -0.49 -15.88 8.27
CA LEU A 41 -1.39 -15.17 7.35
C LEU A 41 -1.68 -15.99 6.09
N SER A 42 -0.66 -16.59 5.48
CA SER A 42 -0.82 -17.41 4.28
C SER A 42 -1.63 -18.67 4.58
N GLU A 43 -1.30 -19.38 5.66
CA GLU A 43 -2.03 -20.58 6.08
C GLU A 43 -3.51 -20.26 6.38
N LEU A 44 -3.80 -19.14 7.06
CA LEU A 44 -5.17 -18.69 7.32
C LEU A 44 -5.94 -18.39 6.02
N LYS A 45 -5.31 -17.73 5.04
CA LYS A 45 -5.94 -17.45 3.75
C LYS A 45 -6.26 -18.72 2.98
N GLU A 46 -5.31 -19.65 2.92
CA GLU A 46 -5.49 -20.94 2.25
C GLU A 46 -6.62 -21.75 2.90
N ASN A 47 -6.66 -21.79 4.24
CA ASN A 47 -7.73 -22.47 4.98
C ASN A 47 -9.11 -21.87 4.69
N LEU A 48 -9.24 -20.55 4.61
CA LEU A 48 -10.51 -19.89 4.33
C LEU A 48 -10.97 -20.14 2.88
N VAL A 49 -10.05 -20.13 1.92
CA VAL A 49 -10.36 -20.48 0.52
C VAL A 49 -10.78 -21.94 0.39
N TYR A 50 -10.09 -22.83 1.09
CA TYR A 50 -10.47 -24.25 1.13
C TYR A 50 -11.88 -24.43 1.69
N TYR A 51 -12.20 -23.77 2.80
CA TYR A 51 -13.52 -23.81 3.42
C TYR A 51 -14.64 -23.28 2.50
N GLU A 52 -14.39 -22.17 1.80
CA GLU A 52 -15.35 -21.60 0.86
C GLU A 52 -15.66 -22.57 -0.29
N ASN A 53 -14.65 -23.26 -0.81
CA ASN A 53 -14.80 -24.29 -1.84
C ASN A 53 -15.53 -25.56 -1.34
N ASP A 54 -15.29 -25.97 -0.09
CA ASP A 54 -15.91 -27.17 0.49
C ASP A 54 -17.38 -26.96 0.85
N MET A 55 -17.73 -25.76 1.34
CA MET A 55 -19.12 -25.33 1.54
C MET A 55 -19.92 -25.35 0.24
N GLN A 56 -19.32 -24.93 -0.88
CA GLN A 56 -19.96 -24.99 -2.20
C GLN A 56 -20.22 -26.44 -2.66
N ARG A 57 -19.42 -27.40 -2.19
CA ARG A 57 -19.54 -28.83 -2.52
C ARG A 57 -20.46 -29.63 -1.60
N LYS A 58 -21.06 -29.01 -0.56
CA LYS A 58 -21.99 -29.61 0.42
C LYS A 58 -21.44 -30.82 1.20
N ASN A 59 -20.12 -31.00 1.30
CA ASN A 59 -19.50 -32.16 1.94
C ASN A 59 -19.13 -31.96 3.43
N VAL A 60 -19.78 -31.05 4.15
CA VAL A 60 -19.31 -30.64 5.49
C VAL A 60 -19.98 -31.45 6.61
N HIS A 61 -19.18 -32.21 7.35
CA HIS A 61 -19.59 -32.86 8.60
C HIS A 61 -19.54 -31.85 9.77
N ALA A 62 -20.49 -31.91 10.71
CA ALA A 62 -20.60 -30.94 11.81
C ALA A 62 -19.34 -30.89 12.72
N ASP A 63 -18.67 -32.03 12.90
CA ASP A 63 -17.47 -32.13 13.75
C ASP A 63 -16.24 -31.48 13.08
N SER A 64 -16.11 -31.54 11.75
CA SER A 64 -15.00 -30.90 11.03
C SER A 64 -15.13 -29.38 10.99
N MET A 65 -16.37 -28.87 11.06
CA MET A 65 -16.64 -27.43 11.06
C MET A 65 -16.26 -26.76 12.40
N SER A 66 -16.56 -27.43 13.52
CA SER A 66 -16.19 -26.95 14.87
C SER A 66 -14.67 -26.86 15.04
N GLU A 67 -13.94 -27.88 14.57
CA GLU A 67 -12.47 -27.90 14.61
C GLU A 67 -11.86 -26.81 13.73
N PHE A 68 -12.42 -26.59 12.53
CA PHE A 68 -12.02 -25.50 11.64
C PHE A 68 -12.14 -24.13 12.32
N PHE A 69 -13.28 -23.82 12.94
CA PHE A 69 -13.48 -22.53 13.61
C PHE A 69 -12.55 -22.35 14.81
N SER A 70 -12.39 -23.39 15.63
CA SER A 70 -11.50 -23.36 16.80
C SER A 70 -10.05 -23.10 16.39
N ASN A 71 -9.56 -23.83 15.38
CA ASN A 71 -8.17 -23.72 14.92
C ASN A 71 -7.88 -22.34 14.29
N ASN A 72 -8.77 -21.84 13.43
CA ASN A 72 -8.59 -20.52 12.82
C ASN A 72 -8.71 -19.38 13.84
N LYS A 73 -9.60 -19.49 14.83
CA LYS A 73 -9.69 -18.51 15.93
C LYS A 73 -8.40 -18.45 16.75
N LYS A 74 -7.81 -19.61 17.07
CA LYS A 74 -6.52 -19.68 17.77
C LYS A 74 -5.41 -19.01 16.96
N ARG A 75 -5.32 -19.31 15.67
CA ARG A 75 -4.32 -18.73 14.75
C ARG A 75 -4.48 -17.21 14.58
N ILE A 76 -5.70 -16.69 14.54
CA ILE A 76 -5.96 -15.24 14.54
C ILE A 76 -5.44 -14.60 15.83
N SER A 77 -5.67 -15.23 16.98
CA SER A 77 -5.14 -14.75 18.26
C SER A 77 -3.61 -14.80 18.33
N GLU A 78 -2.98 -15.83 17.76
CA GLU A 78 -1.53 -15.92 17.64
C GLU A 78 -0.98 -14.77 16.77
N LEU A 79 -1.68 -14.43 15.68
CA LEU A 79 -1.29 -13.32 14.82
C LEU A 79 -1.37 -11.96 15.52
N GLU A 80 -2.40 -11.74 16.34
CA GLU A 80 -2.53 -10.54 17.17
C GLU A 80 -1.38 -10.40 18.15
N ASN A 81 -0.97 -11.50 18.78
CA ASN A 81 0.12 -11.51 19.72
C ASN A 81 1.46 -11.21 19.02
N LEU A 82 1.69 -11.78 17.84
CA LEU A 82 2.87 -11.45 17.02
C LEU A 82 2.87 -9.98 16.61
N TYR A 83 1.73 -9.43 16.20
CA TYR A 83 1.61 -8.01 15.87
C TYR A 83 1.94 -7.12 17.07
N LYS A 84 1.33 -7.38 18.23
CA LYS A 84 1.60 -6.62 19.47
C LYS A 84 3.07 -6.69 19.86
N ASN A 85 3.66 -7.90 19.86
CA ASN A 85 5.06 -8.11 20.19
C ASN A 85 5.99 -7.38 19.22
N GLY A 86 5.65 -7.36 17.92
CA GLY A 86 6.44 -6.66 16.92
C GLY A 86 6.40 -5.15 17.08
N ILE A 87 5.21 -4.57 17.30
CA ILE A 87 5.07 -3.13 17.57
C ILE A 87 5.85 -2.72 18.81
N GLN A 88 5.71 -3.47 19.92
CA GLN A 88 6.45 -3.18 21.16
C GLN A 88 7.98 -3.21 20.93
N ASN A 89 8.48 -4.22 20.20
CA ASN A 89 9.91 -4.27 19.88
C ASN A 89 10.35 -3.12 18.97
N LEU A 90 9.52 -2.71 18.00
CA LEU A 90 9.82 -1.56 17.15
C LEU A 90 9.83 -0.24 17.91
N ASP A 91 8.93 -0.06 18.87
CA ASP A 91 8.93 1.11 19.75
C ASP A 91 10.20 1.16 20.61
N ILE A 92 10.63 0.02 21.16
CA ILE A 92 11.90 -0.09 21.89
C ILE A 92 13.07 0.27 20.98
N MET A 93 13.13 -0.29 19.76
CA MET A 93 14.18 0.02 18.78
C MET A 93 14.19 1.51 18.44
N LYS A 94 13.03 2.11 18.19
CA LYS A 94 12.92 3.52 17.85
C LYS A 94 13.47 4.41 18.96
N ASN A 95 13.15 4.09 20.21
CA ASN A 95 13.62 4.86 21.36
C ASN A 95 15.13 4.69 21.60
N TYR A 96 15.66 3.47 21.44
CA TYR A 96 17.07 3.18 21.69
C TYR A 96 18.00 3.69 20.58
N PHE A 97 17.58 3.59 19.32
CA PHE A 97 18.44 3.83 18.15
C PHE A 97 18.10 5.14 17.40
N SER A 98 17.29 6.03 17.99
CA SER A 98 16.83 7.29 17.38
C SER A 98 17.97 8.22 16.93
N HIS A 99 19.12 8.14 17.58
CA HIS A 99 20.29 8.95 17.29
C HIS A 99 20.98 8.55 15.96
N ASN A 100 20.79 7.30 15.51
CA ASN A 100 21.37 6.79 14.27
C ASN A 100 20.36 6.85 13.12
N LYS A 101 20.55 7.82 12.22
CA LYS A 101 19.65 8.04 11.06
C LYS A 101 19.47 6.80 10.18
N THR A 102 20.49 5.96 10.04
CA THR A 102 20.40 4.75 9.20
C THR A 102 19.47 3.72 9.83
N TYR A 103 19.58 3.53 11.15
CA TYR A 103 18.72 2.62 11.91
C TYR A 103 17.28 3.17 11.98
N ASP A 104 17.11 4.47 12.18
CA ASP A 104 15.80 5.11 12.22
C ASP A 104 15.00 4.93 10.90
N ILE A 105 15.67 5.06 9.75
CA ILE A 105 15.07 4.79 8.43
C ILE A 105 14.64 3.31 8.32
N GLU A 106 15.46 2.37 8.79
CA GLU A 106 15.14 0.94 8.71
C GLU A 106 14.02 0.55 9.69
N ILE A 107 14.01 1.09 10.91
CA ILE A 107 12.94 0.93 11.89
C ILE A 107 11.61 1.47 11.32
N SER A 108 11.64 2.63 10.67
CA SER A 108 10.47 3.22 10.00
C SER A 108 9.92 2.33 8.88
N ARG A 109 10.80 1.64 8.14
CA ARG A 109 10.37 0.64 7.14
C ARG A 109 9.68 -0.55 7.79
N PHE A 110 10.17 -1.03 8.93
CA PHE A 110 9.51 -2.10 9.66
C PHE A 110 8.12 -1.67 10.18
N PHE A 111 7.97 -0.45 10.70
CA PHE A 111 6.63 0.07 11.06
C PHE A 111 5.67 0.02 9.87
N SER A 112 6.09 0.46 8.68
CA SER A 112 5.27 0.39 7.47
C SER A 112 4.88 -1.05 7.07
N ILE A 113 5.74 -2.03 7.33
CA ILE A 113 5.42 -3.46 7.12
C ILE A 113 4.34 -3.90 8.12
N PHE A 114 4.49 -3.53 9.39
CA PHE A 114 3.52 -3.89 10.43
C PHE A 114 2.15 -3.21 10.23
N ASP A 115 2.11 -1.99 9.70
CA ASP A 115 0.85 -1.34 9.28
C ASP A 115 0.11 -2.17 8.21
N LYS A 116 0.84 -2.73 7.25
CA LYS A 116 0.25 -3.65 6.27
C LYS A 116 -0.28 -4.92 6.93
N PHE A 117 0.44 -5.48 7.90
CA PHE A 117 -0.06 -6.65 8.65
C PHE A 117 -1.32 -6.33 9.45
N ARG A 118 -1.41 -5.15 10.06
CA ARG A 118 -2.62 -4.71 10.76
C ARG A 118 -3.83 -4.73 9.84
N ILE A 119 -3.70 -4.16 8.64
CA ILE A 119 -4.78 -4.14 7.63
C ILE A 119 -5.15 -5.57 7.21
N GLN A 120 -4.16 -6.42 6.94
CA GLN A 120 -4.39 -7.81 6.53
C GLN A 120 -5.07 -8.63 7.62
N LEU A 121 -4.67 -8.48 8.88
CA LEU A 121 -5.28 -9.10 10.05
C LEU A 121 -6.74 -8.65 10.22
N GLN A 122 -7.01 -7.35 10.09
CA GLN A 122 -8.38 -6.84 10.20
C GLN A 122 -9.27 -7.40 9.08
N ASN A 123 -8.77 -7.48 7.85
CA ASN A 123 -9.50 -8.08 6.74
C ASN A 123 -9.80 -9.57 7.00
N LEU A 124 -8.82 -10.32 7.51
CA LEU A 124 -8.99 -11.72 7.86
C LEU A 124 -10.04 -11.93 8.96
N LYS A 125 -10.02 -11.11 10.00
CA LYS A 125 -11.05 -11.12 11.05
C LYS A 125 -12.43 -10.88 10.47
N ASN A 126 -12.58 -9.84 9.66
CA ASN A 126 -13.86 -9.52 9.03
C ASN A 126 -14.38 -10.66 8.15
N ILE A 127 -13.50 -11.35 7.42
CA ILE A 127 -13.87 -12.53 6.62
C ILE A 127 -14.28 -13.69 7.54
N PHE A 128 -13.48 -13.98 8.57
CA PHE A 128 -13.75 -15.04 9.51
C PHE A 128 -15.08 -14.83 10.26
N ASP A 129 -15.34 -13.62 10.76
CA ASP A 129 -16.58 -13.25 11.44
C ASP A 129 -17.79 -13.43 10.52
N LYS A 130 -17.69 -13.07 9.24
CA LYS A 130 -18.73 -13.32 8.23
C LYS A 130 -19.00 -14.81 8.07
N ILE A 131 -17.96 -15.64 8.03
CA ILE A 131 -18.10 -17.10 7.92
C ILE A 131 -18.75 -17.65 9.19
N CYS A 132 -18.33 -17.22 10.38
CA CYS A 132 -18.95 -17.63 11.64
C CYS A 132 -20.45 -17.29 11.68
N LEU A 133 -20.83 -16.08 11.27
CA LEU A 133 -22.22 -15.64 11.21
C LEU A 133 -23.05 -16.48 10.24
N HIS A 134 -22.56 -16.71 9.02
CA HIS A 134 -23.24 -17.53 8.01
C HIS A 134 -23.49 -18.97 8.47
N ASN A 135 -22.54 -19.56 9.19
CA ASN A 135 -22.68 -20.93 9.69
C ASN A 135 -23.56 -21.01 10.94
N SER A 136 -23.54 -19.99 11.80
CA SER A 136 -24.49 -19.92 12.91
C SER A 136 -25.95 -19.91 12.42
N SER A 137 -26.26 -19.21 11.31
CA SER A 137 -27.60 -19.24 10.71
C SER A 137 -28.00 -20.61 10.14
N HIS A 138 -27.04 -21.41 9.66
CA HIS A 138 -27.31 -22.76 9.17
C HIS A 138 -27.50 -23.80 10.28
N PHE A 139 -26.83 -23.64 11.43
CA PHE A 139 -26.99 -24.53 12.59
C PHE A 139 -28.36 -24.39 13.29
N TYR A 140 -28.96 -23.19 13.28
CA TYR A 140 -30.28 -22.97 13.89
C TYR A 140 -31.47 -23.38 13.02
N GLN A 141 -31.30 -23.62 11.72
CA GLN A 141 -32.39 -24.09 10.85
C GLN A 141 -32.72 -25.58 10.99
N GLN A 142 -31.95 -26.37 11.75
CA GLN A 142 -32.18 -27.81 11.92
C GLN A 142 -32.78 -28.22 13.28
N ARG A 143 -33.11 -27.27 14.16
CA ARG A 143 -33.85 -27.54 15.39
C ARG A 143 -34.97 -26.52 15.58
N GLU A 144 -35.99 -26.62 14.74
CA GLU A 144 -37.26 -25.98 15.04
C GLU A 144 -37.96 -26.76 16.17
N SER A 145 -37.82 -26.26 17.39
CA SER A 145 -38.85 -26.35 18.42
C SER A 145 -39.40 -24.94 18.64
N PRO A 146 -40.72 -24.71 18.51
CA PRO A 146 -41.30 -23.37 18.54
C PRO A 146 -41.55 -22.97 19.99
N SER A 147 -40.82 -21.99 20.50
CA SER A 147 -41.27 -21.12 21.60
C SER A 147 -40.18 -20.17 22.07
N VAL A 148 -39.91 -19.13 21.29
CA VAL A 148 -39.51 -17.86 21.92
C VAL A 148 -40.30 -16.77 21.23
N LEU A 149 -41.24 -16.20 21.98
CA LEU A 149 -41.94 -14.99 21.64
C LEU A 149 -40.92 -13.84 21.66
N ILE A 150 -40.15 -13.69 20.58
CA ILE A 150 -39.18 -12.60 20.45
C ILE A 150 -39.97 -11.30 20.39
N LYS A 151 -39.70 -10.38 21.32
CA LYS A 151 -40.29 -9.05 21.37
C LYS A 151 -40.11 -8.36 20.00
N ASN A 152 -41.21 -8.19 19.28
CA ASN A 152 -41.26 -7.55 17.96
C ASN A 152 -40.60 -6.16 17.86
N ASN A 153 -40.38 -5.48 18.99
CA ASN A 153 -39.70 -4.18 19.03
C ASN A 153 -38.17 -4.24 18.81
N GLU A 154 -37.50 -5.29 19.29
CA GLU A 154 -36.03 -5.42 19.11
C GLU A 154 -35.68 -5.82 17.68
N ILE A 155 -36.47 -6.72 17.08
CA ILE A 155 -36.31 -7.13 15.68
C ILE A 155 -36.48 -5.91 14.74
N ASN A 156 -37.46 -5.04 15.00
CA ASN A 156 -37.67 -3.85 14.19
C ASN A 156 -36.51 -2.85 14.27
N ASN A 157 -35.85 -2.73 15.42
CA ASN A 157 -34.67 -1.88 15.56
C ASN A 157 -33.45 -2.48 14.84
N VAL A 158 -33.24 -3.80 14.95
CA VAL A 158 -32.17 -4.50 14.21
C VAL A 158 -32.37 -4.39 12.69
N ILE A 159 -33.62 -4.46 12.19
CA ILE A 159 -33.92 -4.30 10.77
C ILE A 159 -33.66 -2.85 10.32
N LYS A 160 -34.02 -1.85 11.14
CA LYS A 160 -33.71 -0.44 10.85
C LYS A 160 -32.20 -0.17 10.81
N GLU A 161 -31.46 -0.66 11.79
CA GLU A 161 -30.00 -0.54 11.82
C GLU A 161 -29.34 -1.24 10.63
N ARG A 162 -29.82 -2.43 10.24
CA ARG A 162 -29.37 -3.12 9.05
C ARG A 162 -29.63 -2.30 7.78
N SER A 163 -30.80 -1.69 7.65
CA SER A 163 -31.13 -0.85 6.49
C SER A 163 -30.26 0.41 6.42
N ALA A 164 -29.97 1.04 7.56
CA ALA A 164 -29.08 2.18 7.67
C ALA A 164 -27.64 1.81 7.30
N LEU A 165 -27.14 0.67 7.79
CA LEU A 165 -25.83 0.15 7.44
C LEU A 165 -25.71 -0.18 5.94
N GLN A 166 -26.75 -0.77 5.36
CA GLN A 166 -26.79 -1.06 3.92
C GLN A 166 -26.77 0.22 3.09
N HIS A 167 -27.47 1.27 3.54
CA HIS A 167 -27.40 2.59 2.91
C HIS A 167 -25.99 3.18 3.01
N SER A 168 -25.35 3.15 4.18
CA SER A 168 -23.99 3.64 4.38
C SER A 168 -22.95 2.89 3.54
N ILE A 169 -23.10 1.56 3.37
CA ILE A 169 -22.25 0.77 2.48
C ILE A 169 -22.43 1.21 1.02
N THR A 170 -23.68 1.43 0.60
CA THR A 170 -23.98 1.89 -0.76
C THR A 170 -23.37 3.28 -1.04
N GLU A 171 -23.45 4.18 -0.07
CA GLU A 171 -22.80 5.50 -0.16
C GLU A 171 -21.27 5.38 -0.23
N LEU A 172 -20.68 4.48 0.55
CA LEU A 172 -19.23 4.23 0.52
C LEU A 172 -18.79 3.71 -0.86
N ASP A 173 -19.54 2.77 -1.45
CA ASP A 173 -19.26 2.24 -2.79
C ASP A 173 -19.35 3.35 -3.85
N ASN A 174 -20.33 4.25 -3.74
CA ASN A 174 -20.43 5.42 -4.61
C ASN A 174 -19.22 6.36 -4.45
N MET A 175 -18.77 6.63 -3.22
CA MET A 175 -17.58 7.45 -2.98
C MET A 175 -16.32 6.79 -3.56
N ILE A 176 -16.16 5.48 -3.43
CA ILE A 176 -15.05 4.73 -4.02
C ILE A 176 -15.09 4.82 -5.55
N TYR A 177 -16.27 4.69 -6.16
CA TYR A 177 -16.45 4.81 -7.60
C TYR A 177 -16.04 6.21 -8.09
N ILE A 178 -16.56 7.27 -7.46
CA ILE A 178 -16.21 8.66 -7.79
C ILE A 178 -14.70 8.90 -7.59
N GLY A 179 -14.11 8.36 -6.52
CA GLY A 179 -12.67 8.45 -6.27
C GLY A 179 -11.83 7.78 -7.37
N ARG A 180 -12.26 6.64 -7.91
CA ARG A 180 -11.58 5.97 -9.03
C ARG A 180 -11.68 6.76 -10.33
N GLU A 181 -12.88 7.24 -10.65
CA GLU A 181 -13.14 8.03 -11.86
C GLU A 181 -12.35 9.34 -11.86
N THR A 182 -12.34 10.06 -10.73
CA THR A 182 -11.57 11.30 -10.58
C THR A 182 -10.07 11.06 -10.69
N ASN A 183 -9.54 10.00 -10.08
CA ASN A 183 -8.13 9.62 -10.21
C ASN A 183 -7.74 9.32 -11.67
N TRP A 184 -8.61 8.62 -12.41
CA TRP A 184 -8.38 8.34 -13.83
C TRP A 184 -8.33 9.64 -14.66
N ARG A 185 -9.28 10.56 -14.43
CA ARG A 185 -9.30 11.88 -15.10
C ARG A 185 -8.05 12.69 -14.78
N LEU A 186 -7.59 12.70 -13.52
CA LEU A 186 -6.36 13.39 -13.12
C LEU A 186 -5.12 12.81 -13.81
N LYS A 187 -5.02 11.49 -13.91
CA LYS A 187 -3.93 10.83 -14.65
C LYS A 187 -3.92 11.24 -16.13
N LEU A 188 -5.09 11.28 -16.76
CA LEU A 188 -5.22 11.69 -18.17
C LEU A 188 -4.83 13.16 -18.37
N GLN A 189 -5.29 14.05 -17.49
CA GLN A 189 -4.90 15.47 -17.50
C GLN A 189 -3.38 15.63 -17.32
N ASN A 190 -2.79 14.91 -16.37
CA ASN A 190 -1.35 14.97 -16.10
C ASN A 190 -0.53 14.46 -17.28
N TYR A 191 -1.00 13.41 -17.97
CA TYR A 191 -0.39 12.96 -19.22
C TYR A 191 -0.41 14.06 -20.29
N ASN A 192 -1.54 14.73 -20.49
CA ASN A 192 -1.65 15.82 -21.46
C ASN A 192 -0.74 17.00 -21.14
N ILE A 193 -0.67 17.40 -19.85
CA ILE A 193 0.25 18.44 -19.38
C ILE A 193 1.70 18.04 -19.66
N THR A 194 2.06 16.79 -19.36
CA THR A 194 3.42 16.27 -19.62
C THR A 194 3.76 16.34 -21.11
N GLN A 195 2.83 15.98 -21.99
CA GLN A 195 3.04 16.09 -23.45
C GLN A 195 3.18 17.55 -23.91
N GLN A 196 2.41 18.48 -23.35
CA GLN A 196 2.58 19.91 -23.63
C GLN A 196 3.92 20.44 -23.12
N MET A 197 4.36 20.05 -21.92
CA MET A 197 5.67 20.42 -21.38
C MET A 197 6.81 19.91 -22.26
N LYS A 198 6.71 18.71 -22.82
CA LYS A 198 7.71 18.20 -23.79
C LYS A 198 7.78 19.08 -25.04
N LYS A 199 6.63 19.54 -25.55
CA LYS A 199 6.58 20.48 -26.69
C LYS A 199 7.21 21.83 -26.34
N ILE A 200 6.93 22.38 -25.16
CA ILE A 200 7.54 23.62 -24.67
C ILE A 200 9.06 23.46 -24.51
N LYS A 201 9.53 22.33 -23.98
CA LYS A 201 10.95 22.04 -23.86
C LYS A 201 11.62 22.00 -25.24
N LEU A 202 11.01 21.32 -26.21
CA LEU A 202 11.51 21.30 -27.58
C LEU A 202 11.60 22.73 -28.16
N LEU A 203 10.58 23.56 -27.95
CA LEU A 203 10.61 24.97 -28.39
C LEU A 203 11.74 25.75 -27.70
N ASN A 204 11.90 25.60 -26.38
CA ASN A 204 12.96 26.26 -25.63
C ASN A 204 14.36 25.83 -26.07
N ASP A 205 14.55 24.57 -26.46
CA ASP A 205 15.83 24.07 -26.98
C ASP A 205 16.14 24.61 -28.40
N GLN A 206 15.10 24.86 -29.21
CA GLN A 206 15.24 25.38 -30.57
C GLN A 206 15.33 26.92 -30.62
N LEU A 207 14.70 27.63 -29.69
CA LEU A 207 14.69 29.09 -29.60
C LEU A 207 16.09 29.74 -29.66
N PRO A 208 17.10 29.29 -28.88
CA PRO A 208 18.45 29.86 -28.95
C PRO A 208 19.17 29.54 -30.26
N LYS A 209 18.84 28.42 -30.93
CA LYS A 209 19.38 28.09 -32.26
C LYS A 209 18.81 29.03 -33.32
N ILE A 210 17.51 29.29 -33.26
CA ILE A 210 16.83 30.26 -34.13
C ILE A 210 17.40 31.67 -33.88
N GLN A 211 17.61 32.08 -32.63
CA GLN A 211 18.25 33.36 -32.30
C GLN A 211 19.68 33.47 -32.84
N LYS A 212 20.49 32.39 -32.80
CA LYS A 212 21.82 32.36 -33.41
C LYS A 212 21.75 32.51 -34.94
N ILE A 213 20.82 31.81 -35.59
CA ILE A 213 20.58 31.93 -37.03
C ILE A 213 20.15 33.36 -37.38
N LEU A 214 19.20 33.95 -36.65
CA LEU A 214 18.74 35.33 -36.85
C LEU A 214 19.84 36.38 -36.67
N LYS A 215 20.73 36.22 -35.68
CA LYS A 215 21.91 37.08 -35.53
C LYS A 215 22.83 36.99 -36.74
N ASN A 216 23.02 35.79 -37.28
CA ASN A 216 23.82 35.59 -38.49
C ASN A 216 23.16 36.25 -39.70
N ILE A 217 21.84 36.09 -39.91
CA ILE A 217 21.05 36.68 -41.01
C ILE A 217 21.23 38.20 -41.13
N LYS A 218 21.39 38.92 -40.00
CA LYS A 218 21.58 40.38 -39.99
C LYS A 218 22.80 40.85 -40.82
N TYR A 219 23.72 39.93 -41.14
CA TYR A 219 24.92 40.17 -41.94
C TYR A 219 24.84 39.60 -43.38
N TYR A 220 23.68 39.11 -43.83
CA TYR A 220 23.52 38.48 -45.14
C TYR A 220 22.85 39.39 -46.18
N THR A 221 23.32 39.30 -47.42
CA THR A 221 22.72 39.98 -48.58
C THR A 221 21.36 39.37 -48.97
N THR A 222 20.50 40.18 -49.60
CA THR A 222 19.09 39.88 -49.96
C THR A 222 18.87 38.51 -50.62
N LYS A 223 19.80 38.04 -51.47
CA LYS A 223 19.69 36.72 -52.12
C LYS A 223 19.72 35.55 -51.12
N ARG A 224 20.52 35.65 -50.05
CA ARG A 224 20.61 34.58 -49.03
C ARG A 224 19.44 34.60 -48.04
N MET A 225 18.82 35.76 -47.81
CA MET A 225 17.57 35.88 -47.04
C MET A 225 16.39 35.14 -47.73
N ILE A 226 16.28 35.22 -49.05
CA ILE A 226 15.21 34.54 -49.81
C ILE A 226 15.33 33.01 -49.67
N ILE A 227 16.54 32.47 -49.83
CA ILE A 227 16.79 31.02 -49.70
C ILE A 227 16.47 30.54 -48.28
N LEU A 228 16.78 31.35 -47.27
CA LEU A 228 16.48 31.00 -45.89
C LEU A 228 14.96 31.06 -45.59
N SER A 229 14.25 32.03 -46.16
CA SER A 229 12.80 32.12 -46.03
C SER A 229 12.09 30.91 -46.66
N ILE A 230 12.56 30.44 -47.81
CA ILE A 230 12.01 29.24 -48.49
C ILE A 230 12.27 27.98 -47.65
N THR A 231 13.46 27.85 -47.07
CA THR A 231 13.79 26.69 -46.22
C THR A 231 13.01 26.69 -44.91
N ILE A 232 12.81 27.84 -44.27
CA ILE A 232 11.95 27.95 -43.08
C ILE A 232 10.48 27.63 -43.43
N ALA A 233 9.96 28.15 -44.55
CA ALA A 233 8.60 27.86 -45.00
C ALA A 233 8.40 26.36 -45.31
N SER A 234 9.39 25.71 -45.93
CA SER A 234 9.37 24.28 -46.21
C SER A 234 9.38 23.43 -44.91
N PHE A 235 10.16 23.84 -43.91
CA PHE A 235 10.16 23.17 -42.59
C PHE A 235 8.83 23.34 -41.84
N ILE A 236 8.23 24.53 -41.90
CA ILE A 236 6.91 24.78 -41.31
C ILE A 236 5.83 23.94 -42.02
N PHE A 237 5.88 23.85 -43.35
CA PHE A 237 4.97 23.01 -44.15
C PHE A 237 5.09 21.52 -43.78
N LEU A 238 6.32 20.99 -43.69
CA LEU A 238 6.57 19.61 -43.27
C LEU A 238 6.05 19.33 -41.85
N PHE A 239 6.19 20.29 -40.94
CA PHE A 239 5.71 20.14 -39.55
C PHE A 239 4.18 20.13 -39.43
N PHE A 240 3.47 20.78 -40.35
CA PHE A 240 2.00 20.76 -40.39
C PHE A 240 1.42 19.56 -41.15
N VAL A 241 2.13 19.02 -42.14
CA VAL A 241 1.68 17.84 -42.90
C VAL A 241 1.94 16.52 -42.18
N LEU A 242 2.98 16.45 -41.32
CA LEU A 242 3.33 15.24 -40.55
C LEU A 242 2.71 15.17 -39.14
N ARG A 243 1.81 16.10 -38.79
CA ARG A 243 1.08 16.11 -37.52
C ARG A 243 -0.31 15.51 -37.68
#